data_AF-A0A0F8X7Q4-F1
#
_entry.id   AF-A0A0F8X7Q4-F1
#
_cell.length_a   1.000
_cell.length_b   1.000
_cell.length_c   1.000
_cell.angle_alpha   90.00
_cell.angle_beta   90.00
_cell.angle_gamma   90.00
#
_symmetry.space_group_name_H-M   'P 1'
#
loop_
_entity.id
_entity.type
_entity.pdbx_description
1 polymer ?
#
loop_
_entity_poly.entity_id
_entity_poly.type
_entity_poly.pdbx_seq_one_letter_code
_entity_poly.pdbx_strand_id
1 'polypeptide(L)'
;MKNADSHIILYAKNHYQRNDDVLVDLKILLAERSGCKAEHIRVHDMYHTLFSVFEGVMLGKPISHYLLMDMMTSMAPGVAWKVGANEDDVFDVKIFKLLLSKIANSPVRDNAGNTLIELDPPDKNILPLHIIEETGVVLDNETS
;
A
#
# COMPACT_ATOMS: atom_id res chain seq x y z
N MET A 1 4.58 17.13 -3.57
CA MET A 1 4.24 15.75 -3.99
C MET A 1 2.86 15.80 -4.61
N LYS A 2 2.56 15.02 -5.66
CA LYS A 2 1.19 14.99 -6.20
C LYS A 2 0.28 14.34 -5.14
N ASN A 3 -0.92 14.89 -4.95
CA ASN A 3 -1.93 14.47 -3.97
C ASN A 3 -2.13 12.92 -3.91
N ALA A 4 -1.92 12.21 -5.02
CA ALA A 4 -2.06 10.76 -5.11
C ALA A 4 -1.01 9.92 -4.34
N ASP A 5 0.23 10.38 -4.18
CA ASP A 5 1.24 9.64 -3.39
C ASP A 5 0.91 9.71 -1.89
N SER A 6 0.21 10.76 -1.48
CA SER A 6 -0.28 10.97 -0.12
C SER A 6 -1.23 9.86 0.31
N HIS A 7 -2.11 9.39 -0.56
CA HIS A 7 -3.06 8.31 -0.23
C HIS A 7 -2.36 6.98 0.05
N ILE A 8 -1.28 6.65 -0.67
CA ILE A 8 -0.50 5.43 -0.39
C ILE A 8 0.22 5.55 0.96
N ILE A 9 0.77 6.73 1.27
CA ILE A 9 1.44 6.97 2.55
C ILE A 9 0.43 6.93 3.71
N LEU A 10 -0.73 7.56 3.56
CA LEU A 10 -1.80 7.57 4.55
C LEU A 10 -2.39 6.18 4.75
N TYR A 11 -2.59 5.43 3.66
CA TYR A 11 -2.98 4.02 3.72
C TYR A 11 -1.95 3.22 4.51
N ALA A 12 -0.67 3.26 4.11
CA ALA A 12 0.41 2.53 4.77
C ALA A 12 0.50 2.85 6.28
N LYS A 13 0.29 4.11 6.67
CA LYS A 13 0.43 4.55 8.08
C LYS A 13 -0.77 4.23 8.97
N ASN A 14 -1.99 4.29 8.44
CA ASN A 14 -3.19 4.28 9.26
C ASN A 14 -4.18 3.15 8.94
N HIS A 15 -4.09 2.57 7.74
CA HIS A 15 -5.11 1.65 7.23
C HIS A 15 -4.55 0.30 6.78
N TYR A 16 -3.25 0.21 6.49
CA TYR A 16 -2.59 -1.05 6.19
C TYR A 16 -2.62 -1.98 7.40
N GLN A 17 -3.38 -3.06 7.31
CA GLN A 17 -3.26 -4.19 8.21
C GLN A 17 -2.52 -5.34 7.53
N ARG A 18 -1.70 -6.03 8.30
CA ARG A 18 -0.82 -7.11 7.79
C ARG A 18 -1.57 -8.27 7.12
N ASN A 19 -2.84 -8.44 7.47
CA ASN A 19 -3.69 -9.53 6.98
C ASN A 19 -4.61 -9.12 5.83
N ASP A 20 -4.55 -7.86 5.37
CA ASP A 20 -5.45 -7.36 4.34
C ASP A 20 -5.07 -7.86 2.93
N ASP A 21 -6.04 -7.81 2.01
CA ASP A 21 -5.79 -8.02 0.59
C ASP A 21 -5.16 -6.76 -0.03
N VAL A 22 -3.85 -6.65 0.18
CA VAL A 22 -3.03 -5.54 -0.29
C VAL A 22 -3.11 -5.36 -1.81
N LEU A 23 -3.35 -6.41 -2.59
CA LEU A 23 -3.44 -6.28 -4.05
C LEU A 23 -4.71 -5.53 -4.45
N VAL A 24 -5.84 -5.89 -3.86
CA VAL A 24 -7.12 -5.21 -4.10
C VAL A 24 -7.02 -3.75 -3.67
N ASP A 25 -6.49 -3.52 -2.47
CA ASP A 25 -6.32 -2.18 -1.91
C ASP A 25 -5.48 -1.27 -2.80
N LEU A 26 -4.31 -1.75 -3.24
CA LEU A 26 -3.43 -1.00 -4.13
C LEU A 26 -4.06 -0.74 -5.50
N LYS A 27 -4.82 -1.71 -6.03
CA LYS A 27 -5.54 -1.50 -7.30
C LYS A 27 -6.58 -0.38 -7.17
N ILE A 28 -7.34 -0.33 -6.09
CA ILE A 28 -8.33 0.72 -5.85
C ILE A 28 -7.63 2.09 -5.77
N LEU A 29 -6.56 2.18 -4.96
CA LEU A 29 -5.81 3.43 -4.77
C LEU A 29 -5.22 3.95 -6.10
N LEU A 30 -4.67 3.06 -6.93
CA LEU A 30 -4.06 3.43 -8.21
C LEU A 30 -5.10 3.74 -9.29
N ALA A 31 -6.21 3.00 -9.31
CA ALA A 31 -7.30 3.23 -10.23
C ALA A 31 -7.85 4.65 -10.09
N GLU A 32 -8.11 5.06 -8.85
CA GLU A 32 -8.60 6.39 -8.54
C GLU A 32 -7.60 7.47 -8.94
N ARG A 33 -6.30 7.28 -8.61
CA ARG A 33 -5.21 8.16 -9.06
C ARG A 33 -5.18 8.34 -10.58
N SER A 34 -5.40 7.25 -11.30
CA SER A 34 -5.29 7.22 -12.76
C SER A 34 -6.60 7.56 -13.47
N GLY A 35 -7.69 7.81 -12.73
CA GLY A 35 -9.03 8.02 -13.28
C GLY A 35 -9.50 6.82 -14.11
N CYS A 36 -9.08 5.61 -13.76
CA CYS A 36 -9.39 4.38 -14.47
C CYS A 36 -10.01 3.34 -13.53
N LYS A 37 -10.38 2.18 -14.07
CA LYS A 37 -10.94 1.08 -13.27
C LYS A 37 -9.82 0.22 -12.67
N ALA A 38 -10.06 -0.34 -11.48
CA ALA A 38 -9.13 -1.24 -10.79
C ALA A 38 -8.69 -2.46 -11.62
N GLU A 39 -9.57 -2.96 -12.49
CA GLU A 39 -9.27 -4.06 -13.42
C GLU A 39 -8.17 -3.71 -14.45
N HIS A 40 -7.94 -2.42 -14.72
CA HIS A 40 -6.90 -1.97 -15.63
C HIS A 40 -5.54 -1.79 -14.96
N ILE A 41 -5.48 -1.80 -13.64
CA ILE A 41 -4.23 -1.66 -12.88
C ILE A 41 -3.48 -2.99 -12.88
N ARG A 42 -2.28 -2.99 -13.44
CA ARG A 42 -1.41 -4.16 -13.52
C ARG A 42 -0.41 -4.16 -12.36
N VAL A 43 0.17 -5.33 -12.10
CA VAL A 43 1.23 -5.51 -11.09
C VAL A 43 2.43 -4.59 -11.33
N HIS A 44 2.80 -4.36 -12.59
CA HIS A 44 3.85 -3.41 -12.95
C HIS A 44 3.56 -1.98 -12.47
N ASP A 45 2.30 -1.52 -12.56
CA ASP A 45 1.91 -0.17 -12.14
C ASP A 45 1.98 -0.02 -10.61
N MET A 46 1.64 -1.10 -9.89
CA MET A 46 1.80 -1.20 -8.45
C MET A 46 3.27 -1.11 -8.03
N TYR A 47 4.15 -1.87 -8.68
CA TYR A 47 5.59 -1.79 -8.44
C TYR A 47 6.12 -0.38 -8.65
N HIS A 48 5.91 0.18 -9.84
CA HIS A 48 6.43 1.49 -10.20
C HIS A 48 5.99 2.55 -9.18
N THR A 49 4.71 2.53 -8.79
CA THR A 49 4.18 3.51 -7.85
C THR A 49 4.71 3.32 -6.44
N LEU A 50 4.69 2.10 -5.90
CA LEU A 50 5.16 1.84 -4.54
C LEU A 50 6.65 2.12 -4.38
N PHE A 51 7.48 1.77 -5.38
CA PHE A 51 8.89 2.13 -5.36
C PHE A 51 9.09 3.64 -5.40
N SER A 52 8.37 4.36 -6.26
CA SER A 52 8.45 5.82 -6.33
C SER A 52 8.07 6.49 -5.00
N VAL A 53 6.98 6.03 -4.36
CA VAL A 53 6.56 6.54 -3.04
C VAL A 53 7.60 6.19 -1.98
N PHE A 54 8.08 4.95 -1.97
CA PHE A 54 9.09 4.49 -1.03
C PHE A 54 10.39 5.31 -1.13
N GLU A 55 10.90 5.54 -2.33
CA GLU A 55 12.08 6.38 -2.57
C GLU A 55 11.87 7.82 -2.10
N GLY A 56 10.68 8.38 -2.37
CA GLY A 56 10.31 9.72 -1.89
C GLY A 56 10.30 9.82 -0.37
N VAL A 57 9.73 8.82 0.31
CA VAL A 57 9.69 8.74 1.79
C VAL A 57 11.09 8.52 2.38
N MET A 58 11.95 7.75 1.70
CA MET A 58 13.34 7.50 2.12
C MET A 58 14.31 8.64 1.74
N LEU A 59 13.79 9.85 1.51
CA LEU A 59 14.51 11.10 1.27
C LEU A 59 15.29 11.14 -0.07
N GLY A 60 14.87 10.38 -1.08
CA GLY A 60 15.54 10.35 -2.39
C GLY A 60 17.00 9.88 -2.32
N LYS A 61 17.38 9.21 -1.22
CA LYS A 61 18.69 8.60 -1.10
C LYS A 61 18.69 7.34 -1.97
N PRO A 62 19.77 7.09 -2.73
CA PRO A 62 19.88 5.83 -3.46
C PRO A 62 19.73 4.67 -2.49
N ILE A 63 18.99 3.64 -2.91
CA ILE A 63 18.79 2.42 -2.12
C ILE A 63 20.17 1.88 -1.74
N SER A 64 20.51 1.98 -0.46
CA SER A 64 21.80 1.51 0.02
C SER A 64 21.86 -0.01 -0.02
N HIS A 65 23.05 -0.58 -0.17
CA HIS A 65 23.24 -2.03 -0.09
C HIS A 65 22.67 -2.62 1.21
N TYR A 66 22.80 -1.88 2.31
CA TYR A 66 22.23 -2.27 3.60
C TYR A 66 20.70 -2.35 3.56
N LEU A 67 20.04 -1.35 2.96
CA LEU A 67 18.58 -1.33 2.82
C LEU A 67 18.10 -2.48 1.93
N LEU A 68 18.81 -2.77 0.84
CA LEU A 68 18.50 -3.90 -0.02
C LEU A 68 18.63 -5.23 0.73
N MET A 69 19.71 -5.42 1.50
CA MET A 69 19.90 -6.63 2.30
C MET A 69 18.83 -6.77 3.40
N ASP A 70 18.45 -5.68 4.06
CA ASP A 70 17.38 -5.65 5.04
C ASP A 70 16.01 -6.00 4.42
N MET A 71 15.75 -5.53 3.20
CA MET A 71 14.56 -5.90 2.43
C MET A 71 14.54 -7.40 2.09
N MET A 72 15.64 -7.93 1.56
CA MET A 72 15.76 -9.35 1.20
C MET A 72 15.61 -10.26 2.42
N THR A 73 16.25 -9.90 3.54
CA THR A 73 16.17 -10.68 4.79
C THR A 73 14.77 -10.62 5.40
N SER A 74 14.07 -9.48 5.32
CA SER A 74 12.70 -9.34 5.83
C SER A 74 11.67 -10.22 5.12
N MET A 75 11.97 -10.72 3.92
CA MET A 75 11.13 -11.67 3.18
C MET A 75 11.51 -13.14 3.40
N ALA A 76 12.60 -13.41 4.13
CA ALA A 76 13.04 -14.78 4.37
C ALA A 76 12.02 -15.54 5.25
N PRO A 77 11.89 -16.86 5.04
CA PRO A 77 11.09 -17.73 5.92
C PRO A 77 11.49 -17.54 7.38
N GLY A 78 10.51 -17.42 8.28
CA GLY A 78 10.72 -17.20 9.73
C GLY A 78 10.78 -15.73 10.19
N VAL A 79 10.94 -14.77 9.27
CA VAL A 79 10.88 -13.32 9.61
C VAL A 79 9.87 -12.52 8.79
N ALA A 80 9.25 -13.12 7.77
CA ALA A 80 8.20 -12.54 6.93
C ALA A 80 7.02 -11.95 7.73
N TRP A 81 6.70 -12.50 8.91
CA TRP A 81 5.66 -11.97 9.80
C TRP A 81 5.91 -10.51 10.22
N LYS A 82 7.17 -10.06 10.24
CA LYS A 82 7.53 -8.67 10.60
C LYS A 82 6.97 -7.65 9.64
N VAL A 83 6.77 -8.05 8.38
CA VAL A 83 6.21 -7.20 7.33
C VAL A 83 4.77 -7.56 6.99
N GLY A 84 4.18 -8.52 7.71
CA GLY A 84 2.82 -9.02 7.45
C GLY A 84 2.73 -10.05 6.33
N ALA A 85 3.86 -10.53 5.82
CA ALA A 85 3.90 -11.55 4.80
C ALA A 85 3.67 -12.94 5.41
N ASN A 86 2.82 -13.73 4.75
CA ASN A 86 2.59 -15.14 5.05
C ASN A 86 3.47 -16.03 4.17
N GLU A 87 3.72 -17.28 4.59
CA GLU A 87 4.51 -18.21 3.80
C GLU A 87 3.87 -18.50 2.43
N ASP A 88 2.54 -18.60 2.42
CA ASP A 88 1.71 -18.84 1.23
C ASP A 88 1.55 -17.60 0.33
N ASP A 89 1.96 -16.41 0.79
CA ASP A 89 1.87 -15.20 -0.05
C ASP A 89 2.77 -15.37 -1.28
N VAL A 90 2.21 -15.06 -2.44
CA VAL A 90 2.99 -14.97 -3.68
C VAL A 90 4.04 -13.86 -3.57
N PHE A 91 5.13 -13.99 -4.34
CA PHE A 91 6.29 -13.10 -4.22
C PHE A 91 5.93 -11.61 -4.32
N ASP A 92 5.04 -11.25 -5.24
CA ASP A 92 4.62 -9.85 -5.45
C ASP A 92 3.94 -9.28 -4.20
N VAL A 93 3.04 -10.04 -3.57
CA VAL A 93 2.36 -9.66 -2.32
C VAL A 93 3.37 -9.44 -1.21
N LYS A 94 4.37 -10.32 -1.09
CA LYS A 94 5.45 -10.18 -0.10
C LYS A 94 6.23 -8.87 -0.29
N ILE A 95 6.53 -8.50 -1.54
CA ILE A 95 7.21 -7.23 -1.83
C ILE A 95 6.33 -6.04 -1.48
N PHE A 96 5.04 -6.05 -1.85
CA PHE A 96 4.13 -4.94 -1.56
C PHE A 96 3.94 -4.74 -0.06
N LYS A 97 3.71 -5.82 0.70
CA LYS A 97 3.63 -5.80 2.16
C LYS A 97 4.93 -5.29 2.80
N LEU A 98 6.08 -5.70 2.28
CA LEU A 98 7.38 -5.17 2.70
C LEU A 98 7.48 -3.66 2.51
N LEU A 99 7.21 -3.16 1.30
CA LEU A 99 7.31 -1.74 0.98
C LEU A 99 6.34 -0.91 1.82
N LEU A 100 5.07 -1.34 1.92
CA LEU A 100 4.06 -0.68 2.75
C LEU A 100 4.47 -0.69 4.23
N SER A 101 4.97 -1.82 4.75
CA SER A 101 5.47 -1.90 6.12
C SER A 101 6.65 -0.94 6.35
N LYS A 102 7.56 -0.78 5.39
CA LYS A 102 8.64 0.20 5.51
C LYS A 102 8.10 1.62 5.50
N ILE A 103 7.19 1.98 4.58
CA ILE A 103 6.55 3.30 4.53
C ILE A 103 5.80 3.62 5.84
N ALA A 104 5.08 2.63 6.38
CA ALA A 104 4.35 2.75 7.64
C ALA A 104 5.28 3.16 8.79
N ASN A 105 6.41 2.45 8.92
CA ASN A 105 7.39 2.64 9.99
C ASN A 105 8.38 3.78 9.74
N SER A 106 8.50 4.27 8.50
CA SER A 106 9.40 5.38 8.19
C SER A 106 8.89 6.69 8.81
N PRO A 107 9.77 7.47 9.45
CA PRO A 107 9.39 8.76 9.98
C PRO A 107 9.17 9.73 8.81
N VAL A 108 7.96 10.26 8.70
CA VAL A 108 7.62 11.35 7.75
C VAL A 108 7.90 12.73 8.40
N ARG A 109 8.49 12.70 9.60
CA ARG A 109 9.03 13.84 10.33
C ARG A 109 10.51 13.61 10.59
N ASP A 110 11.30 14.66 10.70
CA ASP A 110 12.69 14.52 11.15
C ASP A 110 12.75 14.26 12.67
N ASN A 111 13.97 14.07 13.19
CA ASN A 111 14.21 13.86 14.62
C ASN A 111 13.88 15.10 15.48
N ALA A 112 13.67 16.26 14.87
CA ALA A 112 13.25 17.49 15.54
C ALA A 112 11.72 17.70 15.48
N GLY A 113 10.97 16.75 14.89
CA GLY A 113 9.51 16.80 14.77
C GLY A 113 9.01 17.60 13.56
N ASN A 114 9.90 18.15 12.74
CA ASN A 114 9.55 18.89 11.54
C ASN A 114 8.99 17.94 10.49
N THR A 115 7.90 18.34 9.84
CA THR A 115 7.28 17.58 8.76
C THR A 115 8.20 17.58 7.54
N LEU A 116 8.64 16.39 7.11
CA LEU A 116 9.46 16.23 5.91
C LEU A 116 8.62 16.25 4.62
N ILE A 117 7.35 15.83 4.74
CA ILE A 117 6.38 15.80 3.64
C ILE A 117 5.03 16.29 4.18
N GLU A 118 4.55 17.41 3.66
CA GLU A 118 3.17 17.85 3.90
C GLU A 118 2.22 16.91 3.15
N LEU A 119 1.38 16.20 3.90
CA LEU A 119 0.37 15.29 3.37
C LEU A 119 -0.99 15.98 3.47
N ASP A 120 -1.72 16.03 2.36
CA ASP A 120 -3.13 16.42 2.36
C ASP A 120 -3.94 15.47 3.27
N PRO A 121 -5.08 15.90 3.82
CA PRO A 121 -5.98 15.01 4.55
C PRO A 121 -6.40 13.80 3.69
N PRO A 122 -6.68 12.63 4.30
CA PRO A 122 -7.16 11.47 3.55
C PRO A 122 -8.47 11.78 2.84
N ASP A 123 -8.56 11.44 1.55
CA ASP A 123 -9.83 11.47 0.82
C ASP A 123 -10.77 10.41 1.39
N LYS A 124 -11.90 10.87 1.94
CA LYS A 124 -12.90 10.01 2.60
C LYS A 124 -13.65 9.09 1.64
N ASN A 125 -13.58 9.35 0.33
CA ASN A 125 -14.18 8.49 -0.69
C ASN A 125 -13.28 7.31 -1.06
N ILE A 126 -11.99 7.40 -0.70
CA ILE A 126 -10.95 6.42 -1.03
C ILE A 126 -10.50 5.69 0.24
N LEU A 127 -10.40 6.41 1.36
CA LEU A 127 -9.94 5.91 2.66
C LEU A 127 -10.99 6.19 3.76
N PRO A 128 -11.29 5.21 4.65
CA PRO A 128 -10.76 3.84 4.66
C PRO A 128 -11.33 3.03 3.49
N LEU A 129 -10.56 2.08 2.99
CA LEU A 129 -10.99 1.22 1.90
C LEU A 129 -12.21 0.41 2.36
N HIS A 130 -13.37 0.79 1.87
CA HIS A 130 -14.60 0.02 2.06
C HIS A 130 -14.72 -0.94 0.88
N ILE A 131 -14.76 -2.25 1.14
CA ILE A 131 -15.17 -3.22 0.12
C ILE A 131 -16.58 -2.80 -0.30
N ILE A 132 -16.75 -2.44 -1.57
CA ILE A 132 -18.07 -2.27 -2.13
C ILE A 132 -18.67 -3.68 -2.15
N GLU A 133 -19.58 -3.98 -1.22
CA GLU A 133 -20.44 -5.15 -1.35
C GLU A 133 -21.12 -5.03 -2.72
N GLU A 134 -20.89 -6.01 -3.60
CA GLU A 134 -21.61 -6.14 -4.86
C GLU A 134 -23.11 -6.27 -4.53
N THR A 135 -23.79 -5.13 -4.46
CA THR A 135 -25.23 -5.05 -4.34
C THR A 135 -25.81 -5.44 -5.69
N GLY A 136 -26.26 -6.69 -5.81
CA GLY A 136 -26.82 -7.15 -7.08
C GLY A 136 -27.40 -8.54 -7.17
N VAL A 137 -27.71 -9.24 -6.07
CA VAL A 137 -28.60 -10.41 -6.13
C VAL A 137 -29.89 -10.07 -5.40
N VAL A 138 -30.83 -9.48 -6.15
CA VAL A 138 -32.24 -9.60 -5.83
C VAL A 138 -32.62 -11.03 -6.20
N LEU A 139 -32.63 -11.94 -5.22
CA LEU A 139 -33.49 -13.10 -5.31
C LEU A 139 -34.85 -12.63 -4.81
N ASP A 140 -35.71 -12.31 -5.76
CA ASP A 140 -37.12 -12.07 -5.52
C ASP A 140 -37.67 -13.21 -4.65
N ASN A 141 -38.20 -12.82 -3.50
CA ASN A 141 -39.16 -13.62 -2.77
C ASN A 141 -40.42 -13.72 -3.64
N GLU A 142 -40.51 -14.72 -4.51
CA GLU A 142 -41.80 -15.22 -4.95
C GLU A 142 -42.22 -16.38 -4.06
N THR A 143 -42.94 -16.01 -3.01
CA THR A 143 -43.98 -16.83 -2.42
C THR A 143 -44.93 -17.36 -3.49
N SER A 144 -45.06 -18.68 -3.59
CA SER A 144 -46.32 -19.42 -3.81
C SER A 144 -46.15 -20.88 -3.41
#